data_AF-A0A813EKX8-F1
#
_entry.id   AF-A0A813EKX8-F1
#
_cell.length_a   1.000
_cell.length_b   1.000
_cell.length_c   1.000
_cell.angle_alpha   90.00
_cell.angle_beta   90.00
_cell.angle_gamma   90.00
#
_symmetry.space_group_name_H-M   'P 1'
#
loop_
_entity.id
_entity.type
_entity.pdbx_description
1 polymer ?
#
loop_
_entity_poly.entity_id
_entity_poly.type
_entity_poly.pdbx_seq_one_letter_code
_entity_poly.pdbx_strand_id
1 'polypeptide(L)'
;MCSSSSGPIKTKILLHSGVRDDTATDVAVLEEEFEAANATYEIQCFGLGVMHGFTDFLGRSYNKRADVRSWASTERFLKELFLGMPDAVRGPESANLNASLQNYTSNTTTCQGYLAYNHTKCTASSKCPAVVVIQDWNGMNDYEKERARMLANLGYVGFAADIYGFGTPVESMADWGAASGMHRGNPDLYMAKINAALDKVKSYDFVDMSKIAVIGYCFGGTGIVNMAILGSDVLGVVGYHSGIQNTSRVMRSSSSGPIKTKILLHSGVRDDKATDVAVLEEEFENAGATYEIQCFGLGVMHGFTDFLGRAYDKGADVRSWGSTEFFLQELFLGMPDAVRAPEDSNCSGVVAATQAPPGTVAATTMAPDTTTMAPGSVTVTRVKGTMALDVPSCKAFTEREGAVGAVAAGIANATGVDVKSVEVTLTCSRRLTSEGLFARRLEAVNGAYEITVPEASATITAVSVSSAITTAGSDGLTTKIAAAMTAVGITDIVVKVNSISTPTASTPKAPVATNTKVSTTKAAASATTASGAFAGRHRTVMSAMAAMAGVWAIAK
;
A
#
# COMPACT_ATOMS: atom_id res chain seq x y z
N MET A 1 -5.97 0.66 20.66
CA MET A 1 -6.12 1.62 21.80
C MET A 1 -6.79 2.88 21.26
N CYS A 2 -8.11 2.95 21.30
CA CYS A 2 -8.82 4.23 21.20
C CYS A 2 -9.70 4.35 22.44
N SER A 3 -9.25 5.13 23.43
CA SER A 3 -10.16 5.60 24.47
C SER A 3 -11.21 6.50 23.80
N SER A 4 -12.44 6.42 24.29
CA SER A 4 -13.64 7.17 23.85
C SER A 4 -13.53 8.71 23.93
N SER A 5 -12.31 9.25 24.08
CA SER A 5 -11.95 10.66 24.12
C SER A 5 -11.11 11.12 22.93
N SER A 6 -10.67 10.22 22.05
CA SER A 6 -9.95 10.58 20.83
C SER A 6 -10.95 10.95 19.74
N GLY A 7 -10.93 12.21 19.28
CA GLY A 7 -11.77 12.66 18.17
C GLY A 7 -11.46 11.91 16.86
N PRO A 8 -12.22 12.15 15.78
CA PRO A 8 -12.09 11.40 14.54
C PRO A 8 -10.67 11.47 13.97
N ILE A 9 -10.16 10.35 13.47
CA ILE A 9 -8.87 10.31 12.75
C ILE A 9 -9.07 11.04 11.43
N LYS A 10 -8.42 12.21 11.29
CA LYS A 10 -8.52 13.05 10.09
C LYS A 10 -7.61 12.61 8.96
N THR A 11 -6.59 11.81 9.26
CA THR A 11 -5.59 11.37 8.28
C THR A 11 -6.13 10.21 7.46
N LYS A 12 -5.92 10.25 6.15
CA LYS A 12 -6.19 9.09 5.30
C LYS A 12 -5.14 8.02 5.55
N ILE A 13 -5.54 6.76 5.59
CA ILE A 13 -4.65 5.63 5.87
C ILE A 13 -4.63 4.71 4.65
N LEU A 14 -3.43 4.34 4.20
CA LEU A 14 -3.23 3.22 3.28
C LEU A 14 -2.41 2.18 4.03
N LEU A 15 -2.91 0.95 4.09
CA LEU A 15 -2.21 -0.16 4.70
C LEU A 15 -2.04 -1.29 3.70
N HIS A 16 -0.82 -1.84 3.68
CA HIS A 16 -0.49 -3.02 2.90
C HIS A 16 -0.16 -4.16 3.85
N SER A 17 -0.79 -5.31 3.67
CA SER A 17 -0.57 -6.50 4.50
C SER A 17 -0.30 -7.72 3.63
N GLY A 18 0.62 -8.58 4.08
CA GLY A 18 0.76 -9.93 3.57
C GLY A 18 -0.08 -10.87 4.42
N VAL A 19 -0.90 -11.73 3.81
CA VAL A 19 -1.86 -12.56 4.56
C VAL A 19 -1.19 -13.53 5.56
N ARG A 20 0.10 -13.86 5.39
CA ARG A 20 0.86 -14.67 6.35
C ARG A 20 1.65 -13.87 7.39
N ASP A 21 1.62 -12.54 7.30
CA ASP A 21 2.22 -11.64 8.28
C ASP A 21 1.33 -11.52 9.53
N ASP A 22 0.04 -11.27 9.29
CA ASP A 22 -0.95 -10.97 10.31
C ASP A 22 -1.83 -12.18 10.61
N THR A 23 -2.41 -12.24 11.81
CA THR A 23 -3.53 -13.15 12.01
C THR A 23 -4.77 -12.56 11.35
N ALA A 24 -5.66 -13.43 10.86
CA ALA A 24 -7.00 -13.07 10.40
C ALA A 24 -7.74 -12.10 11.34
N THR A 25 -7.45 -12.19 12.64
CA THR A 25 -8.06 -11.34 13.67
C THR A 25 -7.44 -9.96 13.79
N ASP A 26 -6.17 -9.76 13.41
CA ASP A 26 -5.48 -8.48 13.60
C ASP A 26 -5.99 -7.42 12.61
N VAL A 27 -6.13 -7.78 11.33
CA VAL A 27 -6.71 -6.88 10.31
C VAL A 27 -8.16 -6.54 10.67
N ALA A 28 -8.94 -7.52 11.11
CA ALA A 28 -10.33 -7.31 11.53
C ALA A 28 -10.46 -6.34 12.72
N VAL A 29 -9.59 -6.48 13.73
CA VAL A 29 -9.55 -5.56 14.88
C VAL A 29 -9.16 -4.14 14.43
N LEU A 30 -8.20 -4.03 13.51
CA LEU A 30 -7.75 -2.74 13.00
C LEU A 30 -8.86 -2.03 12.20
N GLU A 31 -9.59 -2.75 11.36
CA GLU A 31 -10.76 -2.21 10.64
C GLU A 31 -11.83 -1.70 11.62
N GLU A 32 -12.12 -2.45 12.68
CA GLU A 32 -13.06 -2.03 13.73
C GLU A 32 -12.58 -0.74 14.44
N GLU A 33 -11.29 -0.66 14.79
CA GLU A 33 -10.71 0.54 15.41
C GLU A 33 -10.77 1.75 14.45
N PHE A 34 -10.49 1.56 13.16
CA PHE A 34 -10.56 2.64 12.17
C PHE A 34 -11.99 3.10 11.89
N GLU A 35 -12.97 2.19 11.80
CA GLU A 35 -14.38 2.54 11.67
C GLU A 35 -14.89 3.28 12.91
N ALA A 36 -14.55 2.80 14.11
CA ALA A 36 -14.94 3.46 15.37
C ALA A 36 -14.35 4.88 15.48
N ALA A 37 -13.16 5.09 14.91
CA ALA A 37 -12.51 6.38 14.84
C ALA A 37 -12.93 7.24 13.63
N ASN A 38 -13.88 6.78 12.81
CA ASN A 38 -14.35 7.45 11.60
C ASN A 38 -13.20 7.86 10.66
N ALA A 39 -12.22 6.96 10.52
CA ALA A 39 -11.05 7.15 9.68
C ALA A 39 -11.36 6.87 8.20
N THR A 40 -10.76 7.61 7.28
CA THR A 40 -10.73 7.22 5.87
C THR A 40 -9.56 6.29 5.64
N TYR A 41 -9.81 5.06 5.22
CA TYR A 41 -8.73 4.10 5.00
C TYR A 41 -8.95 3.16 3.82
N GLU A 42 -7.85 2.56 3.36
CA GLU A 42 -7.78 1.46 2.40
C GLU A 42 -6.81 0.42 2.95
N ILE A 43 -7.25 -0.84 2.99
CA ILE A 43 -6.39 -1.99 3.31
C ILE A 43 -6.25 -2.85 2.07
N GLN A 44 -5.02 -3.18 1.70
CA GLN A 44 -4.70 -4.06 0.58
C GLN A 44 -3.94 -5.27 1.10
N CYS A 45 -4.59 -6.44 1.06
CA CYS A 45 -4.05 -7.72 1.47
C CYS A 45 -3.52 -8.48 0.25
N PHE A 46 -2.29 -8.98 0.35
CA PHE A 46 -1.64 -9.78 -0.68
C PHE A 46 -1.54 -11.24 -0.25
N GLY A 47 -2.04 -12.14 -1.10
CA GLY A 47 -2.03 -13.58 -0.85
C GLY A 47 -0.91 -14.33 -1.58
N LEU A 48 -0.95 -15.65 -1.44
CA LEU A 48 0.06 -16.64 -1.84
C LEU A 48 1.33 -16.56 -0.98
N GLY A 49 1.17 -16.66 0.34
CA GLY A 49 2.30 -16.77 1.25
C GLY A 49 3.13 -15.49 1.39
N VAL A 50 2.57 -14.33 1.06
CA VAL A 50 3.22 -13.03 1.29
C VAL A 50 3.30 -12.79 2.80
N MET A 51 4.51 -12.51 3.29
CA MET A 51 4.81 -12.36 4.72
C MET A 51 5.28 -10.94 5.06
N HIS A 52 5.55 -10.69 6.34
CA HIS A 52 6.22 -9.47 6.79
C HIS A 52 7.45 -9.13 5.96
N GLY A 53 7.60 -7.85 5.63
CA GLY A 53 8.76 -7.37 4.89
C GLY A 53 8.78 -7.81 3.42
N PHE A 54 7.63 -8.08 2.81
CA PHE A 54 7.55 -8.44 1.39
C PHE A 54 8.07 -7.36 0.44
N THR A 55 8.23 -6.13 0.91
CA THR A 55 8.84 -4.98 0.22
C THR A 55 10.34 -4.85 0.48
N ASP A 56 10.91 -5.59 1.43
CA ASP A 56 12.36 -5.62 1.67
C ASP A 56 13.02 -6.48 0.58
N PHE A 57 13.48 -5.83 -0.49
CA PHE A 57 14.09 -6.47 -1.66
C PHE A 57 15.42 -7.19 -1.36
N LEU A 58 16.03 -6.98 -0.19
CA LEU A 58 17.17 -7.76 0.29
C LEU A 58 16.76 -8.86 1.28
N GLY A 59 15.53 -8.81 1.75
CA GLY A 59 14.95 -9.72 2.73
C GLY A 59 14.56 -11.06 2.14
N ARG A 60 14.53 -12.08 3.01
CA ARG A 60 14.11 -13.45 2.64
C ARG A 60 12.62 -13.56 2.32
N SER A 61 11.83 -12.59 2.77
CA SER A 61 10.38 -12.53 2.56
C SER A 61 9.99 -11.74 1.31
N TYR A 62 10.95 -11.23 0.53
CA TYR A 62 10.68 -10.39 -0.64
C TYR A 62 9.70 -11.05 -1.60
N ASN A 63 8.65 -10.32 -1.96
CA ASN A 63 7.71 -10.75 -2.99
C ASN A 63 7.57 -9.65 -4.05
N LYS A 64 8.19 -9.87 -5.22
CA LYS A 64 8.20 -8.90 -6.34
C LYS A 64 6.78 -8.44 -6.71
N ARG A 65 5.81 -9.35 -6.75
CA ARG A 65 4.43 -9.02 -7.15
C ARG A 65 3.79 -8.10 -6.12
N ALA A 66 3.84 -8.46 -4.84
CA ALA A 66 3.24 -7.67 -3.77
C ALA A 66 3.93 -6.30 -3.63
N ASP A 67 5.25 -6.23 -3.76
CA ASP A 67 6.03 -4.99 -3.76
C ASP A 67 5.62 -4.03 -4.89
N VAL A 68 5.62 -4.51 -6.14
CA VAL A 68 5.23 -3.69 -7.29
C VAL A 68 3.78 -3.18 -7.17
N ARG A 69 2.86 -4.05 -6.71
CA ARG A 69 1.45 -3.70 -6.53
C ARG A 69 1.22 -2.73 -5.36
N SER A 70 1.92 -2.92 -4.24
CA SER A 70 1.83 -2.01 -3.09
C SER A 70 2.39 -0.64 -3.43
N TRP A 71 3.44 -0.56 -4.25
CA TRP A 71 3.94 0.72 -4.77
C TRP A 71 2.94 1.41 -5.69
N ALA A 72 2.26 0.69 -6.58
CA ALA A 72 1.23 1.27 -7.44
C ALA A 72 0.09 1.90 -6.62
N SER A 73 -0.37 1.22 -5.57
CA SER A 73 -1.36 1.77 -4.64
C SER A 73 -0.83 2.94 -3.81
N THR A 74 0.44 2.88 -3.39
CA THR A 74 1.10 3.99 -2.67
C THR A 74 1.20 5.24 -3.55
N GLU A 75 1.60 5.08 -4.80
CA GLU A 75 1.65 6.18 -5.77
C GLU A 75 0.27 6.80 -5.99
N ARG A 76 -0.76 5.97 -6.17
CA ARG A 76 -2.16 6.42 -6.28
C ARG A 76 -2.59 7.21 -5.05
N PHE A 77 -2.30 6.70 -3.86
CA PHE A 77 -2.64 7.34 -2.60
C PHE A 77 -1.94 8.69 -2.42
N LEU A 78 -0.65 8.78 -2.74
CA LEU A 78 0.10 10.05 -2.69
C LEU A 78 -0.41 11.06 -3.73
N LYS A 79 -0.73 10.61 -4.95
CA LYS A 79 -1.37 11.46 -5.97
C LYS A 79 -2.69 12.01 -5.47
N GLU A 80 -3.53 11.18 -4.86
CA GLU A 80 -4.79 11.63 -4.26
C GLU A 80 -4.57 12.67 -3.16
N LEU A 81 -3.59 12.44 -2.27
CA LEU A 81 -3.27 13.34 -1.17
C LEU A 81 -2.80 14.72 -1.65
N PHE A 82 -1.96 14.77 -2.69
CA PHE A 82 -1.31 16.00 -3.13
C PHE A 82 -2.00 16.71 -4.30
N LEU A 83 -2.62 15.95 -5.21
CA LEU A 83 -3.25 16.46 -6.43
C LEU A 83 -4.78 16.42 -6.36
N GLY A 84 -5.34 15.76 -5.35
CA GLY A 84 -6.78 15.50 -5.25
C GLY A 84 -7.22 14.26 -6.02
N MET A 85 -8.48 13.86 -5.81
CA MET A 85 -9.08 12.79 -6.62
C MET A 85 -9.39 13.29 -8.04
N PRO A 86 -9.22 12.44 -9.06
CA PRO A 86 -9.70 12.77 -10.40
C PRO A 86 -11.20 13.04 -10.40
N ASP A 87 -11.66 13.92 -11.29
CA ASP A 87 -13.07 14.33 -11.34
C ASP A 87 -14.02 13.19 -11.69
N ALA A 88 -13.55 12.24 -12.51
CA ALA A 88 -14.26 11.04 -12.87
C ALA A 88 -13.30 9.87 -13.06
N VAL A 89 -13.80 8.64 -12.86
CA VAL A 89 -13.13 7.41 -13.31
C VAL A 89 -13.11 7.34 -14.85
N ARG A 90 -14.08 8.00 -15.50
CA ARG A 90 -14.25 7.99 -16.95
C ARG A 90 -13.26 8.93 -17.64
N GLY A 91 -12.39 8.36 -18.47
CA GLY A 91 -11.59 9.12 -19.45
C GLY A 91 -12.39 9.52 -20.70
N PRO A 92 -11.86 10.41 -21.54
CA PRO A 92 -12.51 10.78 -22.80
C PRO A 92 -12.66 9.56 -23.72
N GLU A 93 -13.81 9.44 -24.38
CA GLU A 93 -14.10 8.32 -25.26
C GLU A 93 -13.31 8.45 -26.57
N SER A 94 -12.61 7.38 -26.96
CA SER A 94 -11.87 7.35 -28.22
C SER A 94 -12.83 7.40 -29.41
N ALA A 95 -12.59 8.30 -30.36
CA ALA A 95 -13.34 8.39 -31.60
C ALA A 95 -13.32 7.10 -32.46
N ASN A 96 -12.34 6.22 -32.21
CA ASN A 96 -12.17 4.95 -32.92
C ASN A 96 -12.85 3.77 -32.21
N LEU A 97 -13.72 3.99 -31.20
CA LEU A 97 -14.46 2.90 -30.60
C LEU A 97 -15.58 2.41 -31.52
N ASN A 98 -15.62 1.09 -31.72
CA ASN A 98 -16.80 0.40 -32.23
C ASN A 98 -17.50 -0.25 -31.05
N ALA A 99 -18.79 0.04 -30.87
CA ALA A 99 -19.59 -0.52 -29.79
C ALA A 99 -20.98 -0.96 -30.30
N SER A 100 -21.36 -2.20 -30.04
CA SER A 100 -22.61 -2.78 -30.57
C SER A 100 -23.09 -3.99 -29.76
N LEU A 101 -24.39 -4.27 -29.85
CA LEU A 101 -24.98 -5.49 -29.31
C LEU A 101 -24.64 -6.69 -30.20
N GLN A 102 -24.34 -7.82 -29.56
CA GLN A 102 -23.85 -9.04 -30.19
C GLN A 102 -24.57 -10.25 -29.62
N ASN A 103 -25.28 -10.98 -30.47
CA ASN A 103 -25.95 -12.20 -30.05
C ASN A 103 -24.95 -13.35 -29.89
N TYR A 104 -25.21 -14.20 -28.90
CA TYR A 104 -24.52 -15.46 -28.68
C TYR A 104 -25.49 -16.48 -28.09
N THR A 105 -25.06 -17.74 -28.01
CA THR A 105 -25.92 -18.83 -27.57
C THR A 105 -25.25 -19.56 -26.43
N SER A 106 -25.99 -19.75 -25.34
CA SER A 106 -25.63 -20.64 -24.23
C SER A 106 -26.60 -21.80 -24.23
N ASN A 107 -26.10 -23.00 -24.53
CA ASN A 107 -26.93 -24.19 -24.76
C ASN A 107 -28.02 -23.92 -25.82
N THR A 108 -29.29 -23.85 -25.41
CA THR A 108 -30.43 -23.54 -26.29
C THR A 108 -30.94 -22.11 -26.13
N THR A 109 -30.40 -21.32 -25.20
CA THR A 109 -30.84 -19.96 -24.93
C THR A 109 -30.02 -18.95 -25.75
N THR A 110 -30.72 -18.06 -26.44
CA THR A 110 -30.09 -16.87 -27.03
C THR A 110 -29.79 -15.85 -25.93
N CYS A 111 -28.59 -15.31 -25.93
CA CYS A 111 -28.13 -14.22 -25.07
C CYS A 111 -27.67 -13.05 -25.94
N GLN A 112 -27.56 -11.86 -25.36
CA GLN A 112 -27.08 -10.68 -26.08
C GLN A 112 -26.06 -9.90 -25.26
N GLY A 113 -24.81 -9.87 -25.70
CA GLY A 113 -23.77 -9.08 -25.06
C GLY A 113 -23.59 -7.72 -25.72
N TYR A 114 -22.84 -6.83 -25.06
CA TYR A 114 -22.42 -5.56 -25.61
C TYR A 114 -20.91 -5.56 -25.81
N LEU A 115 -20.48 -5.57 -27.07
CA LEU A 115 -19.09 -5.55 -27.47
C LEU A 115 -18.63 -4.10 -27.65
N ALA A 116 -17.49 -3.73 -27.07
CA ALA A 116 -16.80 -2.47 -27.30
C ALA A 116 -15.30 -2.71 -27.50
N TYR A 117 -14.72 -2.13 -28.56
CA TYR A 117 -13.28 -2.23 -28.83
C TYR A 117 -12.80 -1.08 -29.75
N ASN A 118 -11.50 -0.81 -29.73
CA ASN A 118 -10.90 0.12 -30.69
C ASN A 118 -10.59 -0.61 -32.00
N HIS A 119 -11.41 -0.40 -33.04
CA HIS A 119 -11.30 -1.13 -34.31
C HIS A 119 -10.03 -0.82 -35.12
N THR A 120 -9.34 0.28 -34.81
CA THR A 120 -8.05 0.61 -35.44
C THR A 120 -6.86 -0.07 -34.77
N LYS A 121 -7.01 -0.51 -33.51
CA LYS A 121 -5.95 -1.19 -32.74
C LYS A 121 -6.13 -2.70 -32.71
N CYS A 122 -7.37 -3.15 -32.53
CA CYS A 122 -7.71 -4.57 -32.45
C CYS A 122 -8.14 -5.05 -33.85
N THR A 123 -7.21 -5.72 -34.52
CA THR A 123 -7.38 -6.24 -35.88
C THR A 123 -6.93 -7.69 -35.95
N ALA A 124 -7.28 -8.41 -37.02
CA ALA A 124 -6.81 -9.78 -37.22
C ALA A 124 -5.26 -9.91 -37.18
N SER A 125 -4.54 -8.87 -37.63
CA SER A 125 -3.07 -8.79 -37.60
C SER A 125 -2.48 -8.28 -36.28
N SER A 126 -3.28 -7.65 -35.43
CA SER A 126 -2.87 -7.08 -34.14
C SER A 126 -3.96 -7.37 -33.12
N LYS A 127 -3.91 -8.59 -32.59
CA LYS A 127 -4.94 -9.10 -31.68
C LYS A 127 -4.82 -8.43 -30.30
N CYS A 128 -5.96 -8.12 -29.71
CA CYS A 128 -6.05 -7.47 -28.40
C CYS A 128 -6.43 -8.47 -27.30
N PRO A 129 -5.96 -8.26 -26.06
CA PRO A 129 -6.54 -8.90 -24.89
C PRO A 129 -8.03 -8.58 -24.75
N ALA A 130 -8.78 -9.48 -24.14
CA ALA A 130 -10.22 -9.30 -23.93
C ALA A 130 -10.60 -9.39 -22.45
N VAL A 131 -11.61 -8.62 -22.07
CA VAL A 131 -12.15 -8.56 -20.71
C VAL A 131 -13.67 -8.67 -20.79
N VAL A 132 -14.21 -9.76 -20.24
CA VAL A 132 -15.65 -9.97 -20.13
C VAL A 132 -16.16 -9.32 -18.84
N VAL A 133 -17.26 -8.57 -18.92
CA VAL A 133 -17.92 -7.92 -17.77
C VAL A 133 -19.20 -8.68 -17.46
N ILE A 134 -19.32 -9.16 -16.22
CA ILE A 134 -20.51 -9.84 -15.69
C ILE A 134 -21.30 -8.85 -14.85
N GLN A 135 -22.57 -8.71 -15.22
CA GLN A 135 -23.53 -7.75 -14.70
C GLN A 135 -23.83 -7.85 -13.21
N ASP A 136 -24.36 -6.75 -12.67
CA ASP A 136 -25.12 -6.74 -11.43
C ASP A 136 -26.42 -7.58 -11.53
N TRP A 137 -27.06 -7.76 -10.39
CA TRP A 137 -28.28 -8.57 -10.27
C TRP A 137 -29.49 -8.03 -11.05
N ASN A 138 -29.45 -6.76 -11.48
CA ASN A 138 -30.53 -6.06 -12.17
C ASN A 138 -30.44 -6.14 -13.72
N GLY A 139 -29.59 -7.00 -14.28
CA GLY A 139 -29.46 -7.12 -15.73
C GLY A 139 -28.25 -6.36 -16.30
N MET A 140 -27.76 -6.80 -17.46
CA MET A 140 -26.80 -6.01 -18.25
C MET A 140 -27.47 -4.71 -18.70
N ASN A 141 -27.07 -3.60 -18.08
CA ASN A 141 -27.65 -2.28 -18.34
C ASN A 141 -26.56 -1.30 -18.80
N ASP A 142 -26.86 0.01 -18.79
CA ASP A 142 -25.92 1.01 -19.29
C ASP A 142 -24.65 1.13 -18.44
N TYR A 143 -24.71 0.72 -17.16
CA TYR A 143 -23.56 0.62 -16.27
C TYR A 143 -22.50 -0.34 -16.82
N GLU A 144 -22.86 -1.60 -17.10
CA GLU A 144 -21.92 -2.60 -17.64
C GLU A 144 -21.44 -2.23 -19.05
N LYS A 145 -22.32 -1.66 -19.87
CA LYS A 145 -21.94 -1.18 -21.22
C LYS A 145 -20.90 -0.06 -21.14
N GLU A 146 -21.01 0.84 -20.17
CA GLU A 146 -19.97 1.85 -19.91
C GLU A 146 -18.68 1.19 -19.45
N ARG A 147 -18.70 0.23 -18.53
CA ARG A 147 -17.48 -0.50 -18.13
C ARG A 147 -16.82 -1.22 -19.30
N ALA A 148 -17.59 -1.79 -20.22
CA ALA A 148 -17.05 -2.35 -21.47
C ALA A 148 -16.39 -1.29 -22.37
N ARG A 149 -16.96 -0.08 -22.49
CA ARG A 149 -16.35 1.04 -23.22
C ARG A 149 -15.09 1.58 -22.53
N MET A 150 -15.06 1.61 -21.21
CA MET A 150 -13.87 1.99 -20.43
C MET A 150 -12.72 1.02 -20.69
N LEU A 151 -12.99 -0.29 -20.70
CA LEU A 151 -12.01 -1.32 -21.08
C LEU A 151 -11.52 -1.14 -22.53
N ALA A 152 -12.44 -0.79 -23.44
CA ALA A 152 -12.10 -0.50 -24.83
C ALA A 152 -11.19 0.72 -25.00
N ASN A 153 -11.38 1.76 -24.17
CA ASN A 153 -10.51 2.94 -24.13
C ASN A 153 -9.10 2.61 -23.61
N LEU A 154 -8.99 1.62 -22.72
CA LEU A 154 -7.69 1.10 -22.25
C LEU A 154 -6.98 0.23 -23.31
N GLY A 155 -7.63 -0.05 -24.45
CA GLY A 155 -7.08 -0.84 -25.54
C GLY A 155 -7.40 -2.33 -25.49
N TYR A 156 -8.34 -2.74 -24.61
CA TYR A 156 -8.83 -4.12 -24.56
C TYR A 156 -10.08 -4.30 -25.42
N VAL A 157 -10.47 -5.54 -25.67
CA VAL A 157 -11.82 -5.87 -26.13
C VAL A 157 -12.72 -6.01 -24.89
N GLY A 158 -13.62 -5.05 -24.67
CA GLY A 158 -14.61 -5.11 -23.61
C GLY A 158 -15.88 -5.82 -24.08
N PHE A 159 -16.39 -6.76 -23.28
CA PHE A 159 -17.63 -7.45 -23.60
C PHE A 159 -18.51 -7.59 -22.35
N ALA A 160 -19.56 -6.77 -22.24
CA ALA A 160 -20.57 -6.97 -21.20
C ALA A 160 -21.50 -8.12 -21.60
N ALA A 161 -21.68 -9.08 -20.72
CA ALA A 161 -22.43 -10.30 -20.99
C ALA A 161 -23.82 -10.24 -20.33
N ASP A 162 -24.86 -10.47 -21.12
CA ASP A 162 -26.21 -10.77 -20.62
C ASP A 162 -26.28 -12.22 -20.15
N ILE A 163 -26.20 -12.38 -18.83
CA ILE A 163 -26.25 -13.70 -18.19
C ILE A 163 -27.66 -14.27 -18.22
N TYR A 164 -28.69 -13.42 -18.13
CA TYR A 164 -30.06 -13.86 -18.00
C TYR A 164 -30.64 -14.38 -19.31
N GLY A 165 -30.09 -13.93 -20.44
CA GLY A 165 -30.52 -14.31 -21.77
C GLY A 165 -31.49 -13.32 -22.37
N PHE A 166 -31.47 -13.27 -23.71
CA PHE A 166 -32.18 -12.28 -24.48
C PHE A 166 -33.69 -12.44 -24.28
N GLY A 167 -34.35 -11.34 -23.91
CA GLY A 167 -35.79 -11.30 -23.64
C GLY A 167 -36.20 -11.74 -22.24
N THR A 168 -35.25 -12.07 -21.35
CA THR A 168 -35.57 -12.26 -19.93
C THR A 168 -35.99 -10.91 -19.32
N PRO A 169 -37.14 -10.84 -18.64
CA PRO A 169 -37.59 -9.61 -17.98
C PRO A 169 -36.58 -9.10 -16.94
N VAL A 170 -36.31 -7.80 -16.98
CA VAL A 170 -35.39 -7.06 -16.09
C VAL A 170 -35.88 -5.63 -15.85
N GLU A 171 -37.19 -5.40 -15.85
CA GLU A 171 -37.79 -4.07 -15.77
C GLU A 171 -38.22 -3.69 -14.34
N SER A 172 -38.42 -4.67 -13.47
CA SER A 172 -38.85 -4.46 -12.08
C SER A 172 -38.02 -5.23 -11.07
N MET A 173 -38.12 -4.84 -9.79
CA MET A 173 -37.44 -5.54 -8.70
C MET A 173 -37.85 -7.01 -8.57
N ALA A 174 -39.10 -7.34 -8.92
CA ALA A 174 -39.58 -8.73 -8.95
C ALA A 174 -38.88 -9.53 -10.08
N ASP A 175 -38.74 -8.91 -11.25
CA ASP A 175 -38.06 -9.51 -12.40
C ASP A 175 -36.57 -9.73 -12.11
N TRP A 176 -35.89 -8.72 -11.53
CA TRP A 176 -34.49 -8.85 -11.08
C TRP A 176 -34.32 -9.97 -10.05
N GLY A 177 -35.22 -10.05 -9.06
CA GLY A 177 -35.21 -11.10 -8.05
C GLY A 177 -35.40 -12.50 -8.65
N ALA A 178 -36.33 -12.65 -9.59
CA ALA A 178 -36.58 -13.93 -10.26
C ALA A 178 -35.39 -14.36 -11.14
N ALA A 179 -34.88 -13.46 -11.97
CA ALA A 179 -33.76 -13.74 -12.87
C ALA A 179 -32.46 -14.04 -12.10
N SER A 180 -32.09 -13.19 -11.14
CA SER A 180 -30.91 -13.42 -10.29
C SER A 180 -31.05 -14.70 -9.45
N GLY A 181 -32.23 -14.94 -8.87
CA GLY A 181 -32.52 -16.11 -8.04
C GLY A 181 -32.36 -17.42 -8.80
N MET A 182 -32.83 -17.48 -10.06
CA MET A 182 -32.66 -18.64 -10.94
C MET A 182 -31.18 -19.03 -11.13
N HIS A 183 -30.31 -18.04 -11.31
CA HIS A 183 -28.88 -18.28 -11.54
C HIS A 183 -28.11 -18.55 -10.23
N ARG A 184 -28.44 -17.84 -9.13
CA ARG A 184 -27.86 -18.11 -7.80
C ARG A 184 -28.17 -19.53 -7.32
N GLY A 185 -29.40 -20.00 -7.58
CA GLY A 185 -29.83 -21.35 -7.23
C GLY A 185 -29.31 -22.45 -8.16
N ASN A 186 -28.65 -22.12 -9.27
CA ASN A 186 -28.15 -23.07 -10.25
C ASN A 186 -26.76 -22.66 -10.77
N PRO A 187 -25.68 -23.02 -10.04
CA PRO A 187 -24.31 -22.69 -10.43
C PRO A 187 -23.91 -23.20 -11.81
N ASP A 188 -24.39 -24.37 -12.24
CA ASP A 188 -24.08 -24.94 -13.55
C ASP A 188 -24.69 -24.10 -14.69
N LEU A 189 -25.95 -23.68 -14.54
CA LEU A 189 -26.59 -22.74 -15.47
C LEU A 189 -25.79 -21.43 -15.53
N TYR A 190 -25.42 -20.89 -14.36
CA TYR A 190 -24.71 -19.63 -14.29
C TYR A 190 -23.33 -19.72 -14.98
N MET A 191 -22.55 -20.75 -14.70
CA MET A 191 -21.25 -20.96 -15.36
C MET A 191 -21.41 -21.24 -16.85
N ALA A 192 -22.44 -21.95 -17.29
CA ALA A 192 -22.72 -22.16 -18.71
C ALA A 192 -23.00 -20.84 -19.46
N LYS A 193 -23.61 -19.85 -18.81
CA LYS A 193 -23.84 -18.51 -19.38
C LYS A 193 -22.54 -17.72 -19.51
N ILE A 194 -21.71 -17.73 -18.46
CA ILE A 194 -20.41 -17.06 -18.46
C ILE A 194 -19.49 -17.69 -19.52
N ASN A 195 -19.42 -19.02 -19.59
CA ASN A 195 -18.61 -19.74 -20.58
C ASN A 195 -19.06 -19.45 -22.01
N ALA A 196 -20.35 -19.37 -22.28
CA ALA A 196 -20.85 -18.99 -23.60
C ALA A 196 -20.45 -17.55 -24.00
N ALA A 197 -20.38 -16.62 -23.04
CA ALA A 197 -19.87 -15.28 -23.29
C ALA A 197 -18.36 -15.29 -23.59
N LEU A 198 -17.58 -16.10 -22.87
CA LEU A 198 -16.16 -16.30 -23.14
C LEU A 198 -15.93 -16.90 -24.55
N ASP A 199 -16.71 -17.90 -24.95
CA ASP A 199 -16.63 -18.51 -26.28
C ASP A 199 -17.01 -17.52 -27.38
N LYS A 200 -18.02 -16.67 -27.14
CA LYS A 200 -18.36 -15.59 -28.06
C LYS A 200 -17.19 -14.62 -28.24
N VAL A 201 -16.54 -14.22 -27.16
CA VAL A 201 -15.37 -13.33 -27.22
C VAL A 201 -14.20 -13.99 -27.96
N LYS A 202 -13.93 -15.27 -27.68
CA LYS A 202 -12.89 -16.06 -28.37
C LYS A 202 -13.16 -16.22 -29.88
N SER A 203 -14.41 -16.08 -30.33
CA SER A 203 -14.77 -16.21 -31.75
C SER A 203 -14.32 -15.05 -32.64
N TYR A 204 -13.97 -13.89 -32.07
CA TYR A 204 -13.50 -12.75 -32.85
C TYR A 204 -12.03 -12.91 -33.25
N ASP A 205 -11.73 -12.72 -34.53
CA ASP A 205 -10.38 -12.91 -35.10
C ASP A 205 -9.35 -11.88 -34.59
N PHE A 206 -9.81 -10.74 -34.09
CA PHE A 206 -9.02 -9.68 -33.45
C PHE A 206 -8.81 -9.86 -31.94
N VAL A 207 -9.26 -10.96 -31.35
CA VAL A 207 -9.05 -11.30 -29.92
C VAL A 207 -7.87 -12.25 -29.76
N ASP A 208 -6.96 -11.92 -28.84
CA ASP A 208 -5.91 -12.84 -28.38
C ASP A 208 -6.52 -13.79 -27.33
N MET A 209 -6.82 -15.02 -27.77
CA MET A 209 -7.45 -16.03 -26.92
C MET A 209 -6.59 -16.44 -25.72
N SER A 210 -5.28 -16.17 -25.73
CA SER A 210 -4.40 -16.44 -24.58
C SER A 210 -4.46 -15.36 -23.50
N LYS A 211 -5.13 -14.23 -23.78
CA LYS A 211 -5.16 -13.03 -22.92
C LYS A 211 -6.60 -12.63 -22.61
N ILE A 212 -7.26 -13.44 -21.80
CA ILE A 212 -8.64 -13.21 -21.37
C ILE A 212 -8.72 -13.09 -19.85
N ALA A 213 -9.42 -12.05 -19.39
CA ALA A 213 -9.81 -11.86 -18.00
C ALA A 213 -11.31 -11.62 -17.88
N VAL A 214 -11.85 -11.71 -16.66
CA VAL A 214 -13.27 -11.47 -16.39
C VAL A 214 -13.43 -10.55 -15.19
N ILE A 215 -14.32 -9.56 -15.31
CA ILE A 215 -14.68 -8.64 -14.24
C ILE A 215 -16.14 -8.89 -13.87
N GLY A 216 -16.48 -8.85 -12.58
CA GLY A 216 -17.85 -9.00 -12.11
C GLY A 216 -18.21 -8.01 -11.01
N TYR A 217 -19.46 -7.55 -11.02
CA TYR A 217 -20.05 -6.64 -10.03
C TYR A 217 -21.19 -7.35 -9.28
N CYS A 218 -21.29 -7.25 -7.95
CA CYS A 218 -22.33 -7.88 -7.12
C CYS A 218 -22.52 -9.37 -7.46
N PHE A 219 -23.62 -9.67 -8.16
CA PHE A 219 -23.98 -10.97 -8.70
C PHE A 219 -22.89 -11.53 -9.62
N GLY A 220 -22.36 -10.70 -10.52
CA GLY A 220 -21.19 -10.98 -11.33
C GLY A 220 -19.94 -11.20 -10.50
N GLY A 221 -19.75 -10.43 -9.42
CA GLY A 221 -18.63 -10.58 -8.49
C GLY A 221 -18.62 -11.97 -7.84
N THR A 222 -19.77 -12.45 -7.36
CA THR A 222 -19.94 -13.83 -6.90
C THR A 222 -19.65 -14.84 -8.02
N GLY A 223 -20.11 -14.56 -9.24
CA GLY A 223 -19.87 -15.40 -10.41
C GLY A 223 -18.38 -15.60 -10.71
N ILE A 224 -17.58 -14.54 -10.67
CA ILE A 224 -16.14 -14.65 -10.95
C ILE A 224 -15.38 -15.34 -9.81
N VAL A 225 -15.83 -15.20 -8.55
CA VAL A 225 -15.26 -15.97 -7.42
C VAL A 225 -15.53 -17.46 -7.63
N ASN A 226 -16.77 -17.84 -7.99
CA ASN A 226 -17.10 -19.22 -8.35
C ASN A 226 -16.22 -19.72 -9.49
N MET A 227 -16.05 -18.89 -10.52
CA MET A 227 -15.26 -19.22 -11.70
C MET A 227 -13.79 -19.54 -11.35
N ALA A 228 -13.18 -18.77 -10.44
CA ALA A 228 -11.84 -19.03 -9.93
C ALA A 228 -11.78 -20.30 -9.07
N ILE A 229 -12.74 -20.49 -8.15
CA ILE A 229 -12.82 -21.68 -7.29
C ILE A 229 -12.97 -22.97 -8.10
N LEU A 230 -13.77 -22.93 -9.16
CA LEU A 230 -14.02 -24.04 -10.09
C LEU A 230 -12.88 -24.27 -11.10
N GLY A 231 -11.86 -23.39 -11.12
CA GLY A 231 -10.65 -23.58 -11.93
C GLY A 231 -10.83 -23.27 -13.41
N SER A 232 -11.62 -22.25 -13.75
CA SER A 232 -11.85 -21.86 -15.15
C SER A 232 -10.59 -21.31 -15.82
N ASP A 233 -10.47 -21.53 -17.14
CA ASP A 233 -9.28 -21.18 -17.93
C ASP A 233 -9.29 -19.71 -18.39
N VAL A 234 -9.07 -18.80 -17.44
CA VAL A 234 -8.81 -17.37 -17.68
C VAL A 234 -7.60 -16.91 -16.87
N LEU A 235 -6.89 -15.89 -17.36
CA LEU A 235 -5.66 -15.40 -16.72
C LEU A 235 -5.93 -14.79 -15.34
N GLY A 236 -7.06 -14.10 -15.20
CA GLY A 236 -7.45 -13.52 -13.92
C GLY A 236 -8.89 -13.04 -13.87
N VAL A 237 -9.34 -12.82 -12.65
CA VAL A 237 -10.66 -12.30 -12.32
C VAL A 237 -10.58 -11.07 -11.44
N VAL A 238 -11.52 -10.15 -11.64
CA VAL A 238 -11.69 -8.97 -10.79
C VAL A 238 -13.12 -8.89 -10.28
N GLY A 239 -13.29 -8.94 -8.96
CA GLY A 239 -14.58 -8.83 -8.31
C GLY A 239 -14.76 -7.47 -7.65
N TYR A 240 -15.95 -6.89 -7.78
CA TYR A 240 -16.37 -5.69 -7.07
C TYR A 240 -17.60 -6.01 -6.23
N HIS A 241 -17.56 -5.67 -4.94
CA HIS A 241 -18.66 -5.90 -3.98
C HIS A 241 -19.25 -7.31 -4.16
N SER A 242 -18.35 -8.29 -4.25
CA SER A 242 -18.69 -9.69 -4.55
C SER A 242 -19.40 -10.32 -3.36
N GLY A 243 -20.36 -11.22 -3.60
CA GLY A 243 -20.84 -12.09 -2.53
C GLY A 243 -19.76 -13.10 -2.14
N ILE A 244 -19.00 -12.81 -1.09
CA ILE A 244 -17.87 -13.63 -0.63
C ILE A 244 -18.24 -14.61 0.48
N GLN A 245 -19.46 -14.61 0.99
CA GLN A 245 -19.89 -15.52 2.06
C GLN A 245 -20.05 -16.96 1.57
N ASN A 246 -19.79 -17.96 2.43
CA ASN A 246 -19.88 -19.39 2.07
C ASN A 246 -21.29 -19.82 1.64
N THR A 247 -22.31 -19.08 2.06
CA THR A 247 -23.71 -19.26 1.66
C THR A 247 -24.06 -18.64 0.30
N SER A 248 -23.21 -17.76 -0.22
CA SER A 248 -23.46 -17.00 -1.44
C SER A 248 -22.72 -17.57 -2.66
N ARG A 249 -21.70 -18.42 -2.44
CA ARG A 249 -20.80 -18.91 -3.49
C ARG A 249 -20.66 -20.43 -3.43
N VAL A 250 -20.07 -21.02 -4.46
CA VAL A 250 -19.74 -22.45 -4.48
C VAL A 250 -18.58 -22.74 -3.53
N MET A 251 -18.65 -23.85 -2.81
CA MET A 251 -17.56 -24.30 -1.96
C MET A 251 -16.57 -25.13 -2.77
N ARG A 252 -15.28 -24.89 -2.52
CA ARG A 252 -14.21 -25.60 -3.19
C ARG A 252 -14.17 -27.08 -2.77
N SER A 253 -14.04 -27.99 -3.74
CA SER A 253 -13.82 -29.41 -3.45
C SER A 253 -12.39 -29.64 -2.93
N SER A 254 -12.24 -30.47 -1.89
CA SER A 254 -10.94 -30.87 -1.32
C SER A 254 -10.05 -31.66 -2.29
N SER A 255 -10.61 -32.22 -3.36
CA SER A 255 -9.87 -32.91 -4.43
C SER A 255 -9.34 -31.97 -5.53
N SER A 256 -9.61 -30.67 -5.45
CA SER A 256 -9.23 -29.71 -6.48
C SER A 256 -7.74 -29.36 -6.41
N GLY A 257 -7.04 -29.43 -7.54
CA GLY A 257 -5.67 -28.90 -7.67
C GLY A 257 -5.61 -27.37 -7.60
N PRO A 258 -4.43 -26.74 -7.45
CA PRO A 258 -4.30 -25.31 -7.14
C PRO A 258 -5.09 -24.37 -8.07
N ILE A 259 -5.60 -23.26 -7.52
CA ILE A 259 -6.24 -22.22 -8.32
C ILE A 259 -5.17 -21.52 -9.17
N LYS A 260 -5.31 -21.60 -10.49
CA LYS A 260 -4.37 -21.00 -11.46
C LYS A 260 -4.71 -19.56 -11.82
N THR A 261 -6.00 -19.24 -11.82
CA THR A 261 -6.51 -17.91 -12.13
C THR A 261 -6.07 -16.92 -11.06
N LYS A 262 -5.48 -15.79 -11.45
CA LYS A 262 -5.17 -14.72 -10.48
C LYS A 262 -6.44 -13.99 -10.06
N ILE A 263 -6.52 -13.55 -8.81
CA ILE A 263 -7.74 -12.96 -8.26
C ILE A 263 -7.45 -11.55 -7.72
N LEU A 264 -8.30 -10.60 -8.05
CA LEU A 264 -8.35 -9.28 -7.40
C LEU A 264 -9.78 -9.04 -6.92
N LEU A 265 -9.99 -8.80 -5.63
CA LEU A 265 -11.31 -8.48 -5.09
C LEU A 265 -11.31 -7.09 -4.44
N HIS A 266 -12.41 -6.38 -4.63
CA HIS A 266 -12.66 -5.05 -4.08
C HIS A 266 -13.91 -5.10 -3.21
N SER A 267 -13.77 -4.76 -1.93
CA SER A 267 -14.86 -4.81 -0.95
C SER A 267 -15.00 -3.50 -0.17
N GLY A 268 -16.22 -3.19 0.26
CA GLY A 268 -16.51 -2.11 1.20
C GLY A 268 -16.73 -2.68 2.60
N VAL A 269 -16.24 -2.00 3.63
CA VAL A 269 -16.31 -2.51 5.02
C VAL A 269 -17.71 -2.57 5.62
N ARG A 270 -18.72 -1.98 4.94
CA ARG A 270 -20.15 -2.14 5.29
C ARG A 270 -20.87 -3.15 4.40
N ASP A 271 -20.18 -3.70 3.41
CA ASP A 271 -20.64 -4.81 2.58
C ASP A 271 -20.24 -6.13 3.23
N ASP A 272 -18.93 -6.34 3.36
CA ASP A 272 -18.37 -7.56 3.90
C ASP A 272 -17.75 -7.34 5.27
N LYS A 273 -17.95 -8.31 6.16
CA LYS A 273 -17.27 -8.33 7.46
C LYS A 273 -15.83 -8.77 7.24
N ALA A 274 -14.90 -8.17 7.98
CA ALA A 274 -13.51 -8.61 8.02
C ALA A 274 -13.35 -10.12 8.30
N THR A 275 -14.26 -10.71 9.11
CA THR A 275 -14.26 -12.16 9.36
C THR A 275 -14.60 -12.99 8.12
N ASP A 276 -15.50 -12.51 7.25
CA ASP A 276 -15.86 -13.20 6.01
C ASP A 276 -14.70 -13.10 5.00
N VAL A 277 -14.03 -11.94 4.94
CA VAL A 277 -12.80 -11.74 4.15
C VAL A 277 -11.71 -12.69 4.60
N ALA A 278 -11.43 -12.76 5.90
CA ALA A 278 -10.40 -13.64 6.45
C ALA A 278 -10.65 -15.13 6.17
N VAL A 279 -11.91 -15.58 6.21
CA VAL A 279 -12.27 -16.96 5.82
C VAL A 279 -11.95 -17.21 4.35
N LEU A 280 -12.26 -16.25 3.46
CA LEU A 280 -11.94 -16.37 2.05
C LEU A 280 -10.42 -16.37 1.79
N GLU A 281 -9.67 -15.54 2.51
CA GLU A 281 -8.20 -15.50 2.45
C GLU A 281 -7.60 -16.85 2.82
N GLU A 282 -8.06 -17.47 3.92
CA GLU A 282 -7.60 -18.80 4.33
C GLU A 282 -7.92 -19.87 3.27
N GLU A 283 -9.11 -19.82 2.66
CA GLU A 283 -9.47 -20.72 1.57
C GLU A 283 -8.58 -20.54 0.33
N PHE A 284 -8.26 -19.30 -0.04
CA PHE A 284 -7.37 -19.00 -1.16
C PHE A 284 -5.91 -19.38 -0.89
N GLU A 285 -5.40 -19.16 0.32
CA GLU A 285 -4.08 -19.64 0.75
C GLU A 285 -3.99 -21.17 0.66
N ASN A 286 -4.98 -21.88 1.20
CA ASN A 286 -5.05 -23.33 1.14
C ASN A 286 -5.20 -23.87 -0.29
N ALA A 287 -5.81 -23.08 -1.17
CA ALA A 287 -5.95 -23.40 -2.59
C ALA A 287 -4.72 -23.03 -3.42
N GLY A 288 -3.67 -22.42 -2.84
CA GLY A 288 -2.49 -21.95 -3.55
C GLY A 288 -2.79 -20.87 -4.58
N ALA A 289 -3.82 -20.05 -4.35
CA ALA A 289 -4.26 -19.01 -5.28
C ALA A 289 -3.32 -17.79 -5.20
N THR A 290 -3.03 -17.18 -6.35
CA THR A 290 -2.45 -15.82 -6.37
C THR A 290 -3.59 -14.82 -6.28
N TYR A 291 -3.71 -14.11 -5.16
CA TYR A 291 -4.81 -13.17 -4.97
C TYR A 291 -4.41 -11.87 -4.29
N GLU A 292 -5.31 -10.90 -4.37
CA GLU A 292 -5.26 -9.63 -3.68
C GLU A 292 -6.70 -9.22 -3.31
N ILE A 293 -6.88 -8.71 -2.09
CA ILE A 293 -8.16 -8.17 -1.62
C ILE A 293 -7.93 -6.73 -1.16
N GLN A 294 -8.74 -5.81 -1.67
CA GLN A 294 -8.75 -4.41 -1.27
C GLN A 294 -10.04 -4.07 -0.55
N CYS A 295 -9.93 -3.64 0.69
CA CYS A 295 -11.04 -3.22 1.54
C CYS A 295 -11.05 -1.69 1.68
N PHE A 296 -12.18 -1.06 1.40
CA PHE A 296 -12.37 0.39 1.51
C PHE A 296 -13.16 0.75 2.75
N GLY A 297 -12.54 1.54 3.64
CA GLY A 297 -13.10 1.99 4.90
C GLY A 297 -14.02 3.21 4.81
N LEU A 298 -14.44 3.73 5.96
CA LEU A 298 -15.34 4.87 6.13
C LEU A 298 -16.74 4.62 5.61
N GLY A 299 -17.33 3.48 5.98
CA GLY A 299 -18.74 3.24 5.69
C GLY A 299 -19.05 2.84 4.24
N VAL A 300 -18.05 2.53 3.40
CA VAL A 300 -18.27 2.10 2.00
C VAL A 300 -19.14 0.84 1.97
N MET A 301 -20.23 0.92 1.22
CA MET A 301 -21.28 -0.09 1.16
C MET A 301 -21.22 -0.93 -0.12
N HIS A 302 -22.04 -1.98 -0.18
CA HIS A 302 -22.30 -2.72 -1.41
C HIS A 302 -22.73 -1.81 -2.57
N GLY A 303 -22.27 -2.09 -3.78
CA GLY A 303 -22.59 -1.28 -4.96
C GLY A 303 -21.84 0.05 -5.05
N PHE A 304 -20.75 0.23 -4.30
CA PHE A 304 -19.99 1.50 -4.26
C PHE A 304 -19.46 2.01 -5.61
N THR A 305 -19.42 1.14 -6.63
CA THR A 305 -18.96 1.48 -7.98
C THR A 305 -20.08 1.88 -8.95
N ASP A 306 -21.34 1.69 -8.59
CA ASP A 306 -22.47 2.07 -9.43
C ASP A 306 -22.65 3.59 -9.41
N PHE A 307 -22.21 4.26 -10.47
CA PHE A 307 -22.28 5.72 -10.60
C PHE A 307 -23.71 6.27 -10.71
N LEU A 308 -24.72 5.41 -10.86
CA LEU A 308 -26.14 5.78 -10.80
C LEU A 308 -26.77 5.42 -9.44
N GLY A 309 -26.05 4.65 -8.63
CA GLY A 309 -26.50 4.09 -7.36
C GLY A 309 -26.38 5.07 -6.19
N ARG A 310 -27.26 4.91 -5.19
CA ARG A 310 -27.21 5.71 -3.96
C ARG A 310 -26.01 5.40 -3.06
N ALA A 311 -25.42 4.22 -3.24
CA ALA A 311 -24.26 3.76 -2.47
C ALA A 311 -22.93 4.19 -3.12
N TYR A 312 -22.97 4.95 -4.22
CA TYR A 312 -21.78 5.35 -4.96
C TYR A 312 -20.76 6.05 -4.05
N ASP A 313 -19.56 5.48 -3.98
CA ASP A 313 -18.40 6.10 -3.35
C ASP A 313 -17.33 6.33 -4.42
N LYS A 314 -17.18 7.60 -4.80
CA LYS A 314 -16.21 8.02 -5.82
C LYS A 314 -14.79 7.58 -5.48
N GLY A 315 -14.42 7.57 -4.20
CA GLY A 315 -13.07 7.21 -3.77
C GLY A 315 -12.79 5.74 -3.96
N ALA A 316 -13.67 4.89 -3.45
CA ALA A 316 -13.59 3.46 -3.63
C ALA A 316 -13.64 3.07 -5.11
N ASP A 317 -14.50 3.72 -5.92
CA ASP A 317 -14.58 3.49 -7.37
C ASP A 317 -13.28 3.85 -8.10
N VAL A 318 -12.74 5.06 -7.89
CA VAL A 318 -11.46 5.47 -8.50
C VAL A 318 -10.31 4.53 -8.10
N ARG A 319 -10.23 4.14 -6.82
CA ARG A 319 -9.13 3.31 -6.30
C ARG A 319 -9.21 1.88 -6.81
N SER A 320 -10.39 1.26 -6.73
CA SER A 320 -10.62 -0.09 -7.23
C SER A 320 -10.43 -0.19 -8.74
N TRP A 321 -10.87 0.81 -9.51
CA TRP A 321 -10.63 0.86 -10.95
C TRP A 321 -9.15 1.01 -11.29
N GLY A 322 -8.41 1.93 -10.64
CA GLY A 322 -6.97 2.08 -10.87
C GLY A 322 -6.18 0.81 -10.53
N SER A 323 -6.58 0.09 -9.48
CA SER A 323 -6.02 -1.21 -9.14
C SER A 323 -6.31 -2.28 -10.20
N THR A 324 -7.52 -2.24 -10.77
CA THR A 324 -7.95 -3.12 -11.87
C THR A 324 -7.14 -2.87 -13.15
N GLU A 325 -6.92 -1.61 -13.52
CA GLU A 325 -6.09 -1.27 -14.68
C GLU A 325 -4.68 -1.86 -14.58
N PHE A 326 -4.05 -1.69 -13.41
CA PHE A 326 -2.72 -2.22 -13.16
C PHE A 326 -2.71 -3.77 -13.11
N PHE A 327 -3.77 -4.39 -12.59
CA PHE A 327 -3.89 -5.84 -12.57
C PHE A 327 -4.06 -6.41 -13.98
N LEU A 328 -4.85 -5.78 -14.84
CA LEU A 328 -4.99 -6.19 -16.24
C LEU A 328 -3.67 -6.00 -17.00
N GLN A 329 -2.92 -4.92 -16.75
CA GLN A 329 -1.57 -4.76 -17.29
C GLN A 329 -0.66 -5.91 -16.85
N GLU A 330 -0.65 -6.26 -15.56
CA GLU A 330 0.10 -7.41 -15.04
C GLU A 330 -0.26 -8.69 -15.80
N LEU A 331 -1.55 -8.98 -15.99
CA LEU A 331 -2.01 -10.19 -16.66
C LEU A 331 -1.59 -10.27 -18.13
N PHE A 332 -1.68 -9.16 -18.87
CA PHE A 332 -1.57 -9.18 -20.33
C PHE A 332 -0.19 -8.77 -20.85
N LEU A 333 0.55 -7.98 -20.09
CA LEU A 333 1.87 -7.47 -20.45
C LEU A 333 2.97 -8.04 -19.54
N GLY A 334 2.61 -8.65 -18.42
CA GLY A 334 3.54 -9.09 -17.38
C GLY A 334 3.75 -8.01 -16.32
N MET A 335 4.40 -8.39 -15.22
CA MET A 335 4.80 -7.43 -14.19
C MET A 335 5.86 -6.48 -14.74
N PRO A 336 5.73 -5.15 -14.53
CA PRO A 336 6.84 -4.25 -14.76
C PRO A 336 8.02 -4.65 -13.86
N ASP A 337 9.23 -4.29 -14.26
CA ASP A 337 10.36 -4.44 -13.39
C ASP A 337 10.16 -3.62 -12.11
N ALA A 338 10.60 -4.17 -10.98
CA ALA A 338 10.59 -3.43 -9.73
C ALA A 338 11.34 -2.12 -9.97
N VAL A 339 10.76 -1.00 -9.54
CA VAL A 339 11.36 0.33 -9.71
C VAL A 339 12.68 0.34 -8.94
N ARG A 340 13.77 0.03 -9.65
CA ARG A 340 15.13 0.28 -9.18
C ARG A 340 15.44 1.71 -9.58
N ALA A 341 15.99 2.49 -8.66
CA ALA A 341 16.83 3.60 -9.11
C ALA A 341 17.81 3.02 -10.14
N PRO A 342 18.06 3.69 -11.28
CA PRO A 342 19.11 3.25 -12.18
C PRO A 342 20.34 2.96 -11.34
N GLU A 343 20.98 1.81 -11.53
CA GLU A 343 22.39 1.75 -11.18
C GLU A 343 23.01 2.87 -12.01
N ASP A 344 23.51 3.91 -11.33
CA ASP A 344 24.25 4.98 -11.98
C ASP A 344 25.44 4.33 -12.69
N SER A 345 25.26 3.93 -13.93
CA SER A 345 26.29 3.56 -14.90
C SER A 345 27.14 4.78 -15.29
N ASN A 346 27.05 5.86 -14.52
CA ASN A 346 27.86 7.06 -14.59
C ASN A 346 28.80 7.28 -13.39
N CYS A 347 29.01 6.26 -12.54
CA CYS A 347 30.21 6.22 -11.70
C CYS A 347 31.47 5.77 -12.47
N SER A 348 31.58 6.09 -13.77
CA SER A 348 32.82 5.96 -14.55
C SER A 348 33.56 7.30 -14.73
N GLY A 349 33.12 8.35 -14.04
CA GLY A 349 33.71 9.70 -14.12
C GLY A 349 34.62 10.11 -12.97
N VAL A 350 34.98 9.23 -12.03
CA VAL A 350 36.01 9.53 -11.03
C VAL A 350 37.20 8.62 -11.27
N VAL A 351 38.12 9.10 -12.10
CA VAL A 351 39.48 8.61 -12.20
C VAL A 351 40.04 8.51 -10.79
N ALA A 352 40.56 7.32 -10.46
CA ALA A 352 41.28 7.07 -9.23
C ALA A 352 42.38 8.14 -9.05
N ALA A 353 42.19 9.06 -8.11
CA ALA A 353 43.28 9.90 -7.63
C ALA A 353 44.11 9.04 -6.67
N THR A 354 45.12 8.40 -7.26
CA THR A 354 46.28 7.84 -6.58
C THR A 354 46.81 8.81 -5.52
N GLN A 355 47.13 8.27 -4.33
CA GLN A 355 47.80 8.98 -3.25
C GLN A 355 49.04 9.73 -3.76
N ALA A 356 49.09 11.04 -3.51
CA ALA A 356 50.31 11.83 -3.63
C ALA A 356 51.01 11.90 -2.25
N PRO A 357 52.36 11.90 -2.19
CA PRO A 357 53.14 11.79 -0.94
C PRO A 357 53.14 13.10 -0.13
N PRO A 358 53.55 13.05 1.16
CA PRO A 358 53.45 14.19 2.07
C PRO A 358 54.47 15.28 1.72
N GLY A 359 53.97 16.43 1.27
CA GLY A 359 54.74 17.67 1.10
C GLY A 359 54.85 18.43 2.41
N THR A 360 56.08 18.55 2.90
CA THR A 360 56.50 19.32 4.07
C THR A 360 56.46 20.82 3.77
N VAL A 361 55.82 21.64 4.62
CA VAL A 361 56.23 23.04 4.78
C VAL A 361 56.03 23.49 6.23
N ALA A 362 57.01 24.25 6.70
CA ALA A 362 57.35 24.60 8.06
C ALA A 362 56.33 25.49 8.79
N ALA A 363 56.40 25.35 10.11
CA ALA A 363 55.74 26.18 11.11
C ALA A 363 56.09 27.66 10.96
N THR A 364 55.11 28.52 11.26
CA THR A 364 55.39 29.84 11.83
C THR A 364 54.40 30.10 12.94
N THR A 365 54.96 30.20 14.14
CA THR A 365 54.31 30.56 15.39
C THR A 365 53.86 32.02 15.38
N MET A 366 52.62 32.31 15.78
CA MET A 366 52.29 33.49 16.59
C MET A 366 51.17 33.12 17.58
N ALA A 367 51.41 33.41 18.85
CA ALA A 367 50.48 33.28 19.95
C ALA A 367 49.76 34.64 20.20
N PRO A 368 48.82 34.73 21.14
CA PRO A 368 47.41 34.92 20.87
C PRO A 368 46.95 36.35 21.14
N ASP A 369 45.83 36.76 20.55
CA ASP A 369 45.08 37.90 21.08
C ASP A 369 43.62 37.51 21.34
N THR A 370 43.26 37.68 22.60
CA THR A 370 41.98 37.37 23.22
C THR A 370 40.97 38.45 22.89
N THR A 371 39.75 38.09 22.48
CA THR A 371 38.48 38.49 23.14
C THR A 371 37.26 38.14 22.28
N THR A 372 36.17 37.80 22.98
CA THR A 372 34.77 37.60 22.51
C THR A 372 34.40 36.26 21.85
N MET A 373 34.13 35.26 22.70
CA MET A 373 33.40 34.05 22.34
C MET A 373 31.89 34.34 22.21
N ALA A 374 31.32 34.07 21.04
CA ALA A 374 29.91 33.70 20.89
C ALA A 374 29.77 32.17 21.06
N PRO A 375 28.64 31.63 21.54
CA PRO A 375 28.51 30.18 21.75
C PRO A 375 28.59 29.44 20.41
N GLY A 376 29.62 28.60 20.26
CA GLY A 376 29.85 27.80 19.06
C GLY A 376 28.73 26.80 18.82
N SER A 377 28.32 26.68 17.56
CA SER A 377 27.57 25.52 17.06
C SER A 377 28.49 24.31 17.20
N VAL A 378 28.28 23.50 18.24
CA VAL A 378 28.96 22.21 18.40
C VAL A 378 28.32 21.24 17.41
N THR A 379 29.07 20.75 16.43
CA THR A 379 28.65 19.60 15.63
C THR A 379 28.58 18.38 16.55
N VAL A 380 27.39 17.79 16.68
CA VAL A 380 27.16 16.62 17.54
C VAL A 380 26.92 15.41 16.66
N THR A 381 27.59 14.29 16.90
CA THR A 381 27.25 13.02 16.25
C THR A 381 26.24 12.26 17.11
N ARG A 382 25.18 11.73 16.49
CA ARG A 382 24.13 10.98 17.19
C ARG A 382 24.25 9.49 16.93
N VAL A 383 24.27 8.68 17.99
CA VAL A 383 24.26 7.22 17.92
C VAL A 383 22.87 6.72 18.31
N LYS A 384 22.22 5.96 17.43
CA LYS A 384 20.84 5.47 17.61
C LYS A 384 20.79 3.95 17.63
N GLY A 385 19.86 3.41 18.41
CA GLY A 385 19.52 1.99 18.35
C GLY A 385 18.20 1.69 19.07
N THR A 386 17.80 0.43 18.98
CA THR A 386 16.61 -0.12 19.64
C THR A 386 16.99 -1.33 20.48
N MET A 387 16.19 -1.62 21.51
CA MET A 387 16.33 -2.78 22.38
C MET A 387 14.94 -3.31 22.76
N ALA A 388 14.85 -4.59 23.10
CA ALA A 388 13.68 -5.20 23.72
C ALA A 388 13.99 -5.57 25.17
N LEU A 389 13.08 -5.24 26.08
CA LEU A 389 13.17 -5.52 27.51
C LEU A 389 12.04 -6.49 27.92
N ASP A 390 12.43 -7.61 28.52
CA ASP A 390 11.53 -8.51 29.21
C ASP A 390 11.36 -8.00 30.65
N VAL A 391 10.11 -7.69 31.01
CA VAL A 391 9.72 -7.20 32.33
C VAL A 391 8.44 -7.90 32.80
N PRO A 392 8.20 -8.05 34.12
CA PRO A 392 7.02 -8.74 34.66
C PRO A 392 5.68 -8.11 34.25
N SER A 393 5.63 -6.77 34.18
CA SER A 393 4.49 -6.03 33.64
C SER A 393 5.01 -4.81 32.92
N CYS A 394 4.65 -4.72 31.65
CA CYS A 394 5.11 -3.69 30.75
C CYS A 394 4.52 -2.33 31.15
N LYS A 395 3.21 -2.31 31.44
CA LYS A 395 2.52 -1.12 31.94
C LYS A 395 3.12 -0.62 33.26
N ALA A 396 3.29 -1.52 34.24
CA ALA A 396 3.83 -1.15 35.54
C ALA A 396 5.27 -0.63 35.44
N PHE A 397 6.06 -1.14 34.49
CA PHE A 397 7.42 -0.69 34.27
C PHE A 397 7.48 0.68 33.58
N THR A 398 6.72 0.90 32.50
CA THR A 398 6.76 2.18 31.76
C THR A 398 6.15 3.34 32.53
N GLU A 399 5.19 3.07 33.42
CA GLU A 399 4.55 4.08 34.28
C GLU A 399 5.32 4.31 35.59
N ARG A 400 6.33 3.48 35.92
CA ARG A 400 7.11 3.64 37.15
C ARG A 400 8.02 4.87 37.04
N GLU A 401 7.84 5.79 37.99
CA GLU A 401 8.71 6.95 38.13
C GLU A 401 10.18 6.51 38.26
N GLY A 402 11.06 7.12 37.45
CA GLY A 402 12.49 6.80 37.43
C GLY A 402 12.89 5.61 36.54
N ALA A 403 11.97 4.79 36.02
CA ALA A 403 12.33 3.62 35.21
C ALA A 403 13.01 3.98 33.88
N VAL A 404 12.48 4.94 33.13
CA VAL A 404 13.10 5.45 31.89
C VAL A 404 14.49 6.05 32.18
N GLY A 405 14.61 6.81 33.28
CA GLY A 405 15.89 7.40 33.71
C GLY A 405 16.92 6.34 34.10
N ALA A 406 16.49 5.24 34.75
CA ALA A 406 17.36 4.12 35.09
C ALA A 406 17.86 3.38 33.84
N VAL A 407 17.01 3.22 32.81
CA VAL A 407 17.45 2.65 31.51
C VAL A 407 18.48 3.56 30.85
N ALA A 408 18.23 4.87 30.81
CA ALA A 408 19.19 5.85 30.28
C ALA A 408 20.54 5.81 31.05
N ALA A 409 20.50 5.73 32.39
CA ALA A 409 21.69 5.60 33.22
C ALA A 409 22.45 4.28 32.98
N GLY A 410 21.73 3.18 32.74
CA GLY A 410 22.33 1.89 32.37
C GLY A 410 23.10 1.97 31.05
N ILE A 411 22.52 2.61 30.03
CA ILE A 411 23.17 2.84 28.73
C ILE A 411 24.38 3.79 28.89
N ALA A 412 24.23 4.86 29.68
CA ALA A 412 25.30 5.79 29.97
C ALA A 412 26.50 5.09 30.63
N ASN A 413 26.25 4.25 31.63
CA ASN A 413 27.27 3.45 32.29
C ASN A 413 27.93 2.40 31.37
N ALA A 414 27.21 1.89 30.38
CA ALA A 414 27.77 0.94 29.41
C ALA A 414 28.68 1.63 28.37
N THR A 415 28.41 2.91 28.07
CA THR A 415 29.08 3.66 26.99
C THR A 415 30.08 4.70 27.49
N GLY A 416 30.06 5.01 28.79
CA GLY A 416 30.91 6.02 29.41
C GLY A 416 30.47 7.47 29.17
N VAL A 417 29.32 7.69 28.53
CA VAL A 417 28.76 9.04 28.30
C VAL A 417 28.03 9.57 29.55
N ASP A 418 27.84 10.88 29.63
CA ASP A 418 26.96 11.48 30.64
C ASP A 418 25.50 11.07 30.37
N VAL A 419 24.76 10.69 31.42
CA VAL A 419 23.34 10.29 31.31
C VAL A 419 22.46 11.35 30.64
N LYS A 420 22.78 12.64 30.78
CA LYS A 420 22.07 13.75 30.11
C LYS A 420 22.21 13.71 28.59
N SER A 421 23.18 12.95 28.08
CA SER A 421 23.41 12.75 26.65
C SER A 421 22.61 11.58 26.08
N VAL A 422 21.87 10.85 26.91
CA VAL A 422 21.11 9.65 26.52
C VAL A 422 19.62 9.94 26.62
N GLU A 423 18.94 9.98 25.49
CA GLU A 423 17.48 10.01 25.41
C GLU A 423 16.96 8.59 25.21
N VAL A 424 15.97 8.19 26.01
CA VAL A 424 15.34 6.86 25.92
C VAL A 424 13.83 7.03 25.83
N THR A 425 13.24 6.37 24.85
CA THR A 425 11.79 6.21 24.73
C THR A 425 11.45 4.74 24.95
N LEU A 426 10.63 4.45 25.95
CA LEU A 426 10.10 3.10 26.20
C LEU A 426 8.65 3.03 25.74
N THR A 427 8.33 2.01 24.96
CA THR A 427 6.97 1.78 24.45
C THR A 427 6.54 0.38 24.79
N CYS A 428 5.34 0.26 25.35
CA CYS A 428 4.76 -1.03 25.61
C CYS A 428 4.18 -1.63 24.33
N SER A 429 4.58 -2.85 24.00
CA SER A 429 4.06 -3.62 22.89
C SER A 429 3.46 -4.92 23.39
N ARG A 430 2.41 -5.40 22.72
CA ARG A 430 1.83 -6.73 23.01
C ARG A 430 2.36 -7.68 21.96
N ARG A 431 2.95 -8.79 22.39
CA ARG A 431 3.40 -9.85 21.49
C ARG A 431 2.57 -11.11 21.76
N LEU A 432 1.98 -11.67 20.71
CA LEU A 432 1.47 -13.04 20.73
C LEU A 432 2.61 -13.95 20.30
N THR A 433 3.01 -14.89 21.16
CA THR A 433 3.96 -15.94 20.77
C THR A 433 3.20 -17.22 20.44
N SER A 434 3.65 -17.90 19.38
CA SER A 434 3.04 -19.10 18.82
C SER A 434 3.41 -20.38 19.61
N GLU A 435 3.04 -20.45 20.89
CA GLU A 435 3.11 -21.72 21.65
C GLU A 435 1.75 -22.11 22.22
N GLY A 436 1.04 -22.96 21.45
CA GLY A 436 -0.05 -23.81 21.95
C GLY A 436 -1.37 -23.14 22.30
N LEU A 437 -2.40 -23.98 22.47
CA LEU A 437 -3.85 -23.71 22.62
C LEU A 437 -4.28 -22.78 23.78
N PHE A 438 -3.34 -22.13 24.47
CA PHE A 438 -3.61 -21.06 25.42
C PHE A 438 -2.61 -19.93 25.18
N ALA A 439 -2.97 -18.98 24.31
CA ALA A 439 -2.17 -17.78 24.08
C ALA A 439 -1.93 -17.04 25.40
N ARG A 440 -0.72 -17.15 25.96
CA ARG A 440 -0.30 -16.24 27.03
C ARG A 440 0.03 -14.89 26.39
N ARG A 441 -0.66 -13.84 26.84
CA ARG A 441 -0.30 -12.46 26.52
C ARG A 441 1.05 -12.17 27.16
N LEU A 442 2.11 -12.06 26.35
CA LEU A 442 3.37 -11.52 26.81
C LEU A 442 3.39 -10.04 26.44
N GLU A 443 3.39 -9.18 27.47
CA GLU A 443 3.68 -7.77 27.28
C GLU A 443 5.20 -7.61 27.13
N ALA A 444 5.65 -6.91 26.09
CA ALA A 444 7.06 -6.67 25.81
C ALA A 444 7.32 -5.17 25.80
N VAL A 445 8.40 -4.72 26.44
CA VAL A 445 8.79 -3.31 26.41
C VAL A 445 9.83 -3.12 25.31
N ASN A 446 9.54 -2.30 24.31
CA ASN A 446 10.53 -1.88 23.31
C ASN A 446 11.12 -0.54 23.74
N GLY A 447 12.45 -0.43 23.72
CA GLY A 447 13.18 0.80 23.99
C GLY A 447 13.87 1.31 22.73
N ALA A 448 13.64 2.57 22.37
CA ALA A 448 14.50 3.30 21.43
C ALA A 448 15.42 4.23 22.23
N TYR A 449 16.68 4.32 21.84
CA TYR A 449 17.64 5.22 22.48
C TYR A 449 18.43 6.04 21.46
N GLU A 450 18.76 7.26 21.85
CA GLU A 450 19.56 8.22 21.09
C GLU A 450 20.62 8.83 22.00
N ILE A 451 21.88 8.69 21.61
CA ILE A 451 23.04 9.18 22.37
C ILE A 451 23.68 10.32 21.59
N THR A 452 23.79 11.46 22.26
CA THR A 452 24.43 12.68 21.79
C THR A 452 25.92 12.63 22.12
N VAL A 453 26.79 12.51 21.12
CA VAL A 453 28.26 12.51 21.30
C VAL A 453 28.84 13.85 20.82
N PRO A 454 29.36 14.70 21.74
CA PRO A 454 30.02 15.95 21.35
C PRO A 454 31.33 15.67 20.61
N GLU A 455 31.59 16.33 19.47
CA GLU A 455 32.85 16.20 18.72
C GLU A 455 34.11 16.55 19.53
N ALA A 456 33.98 17.34 20.58
CA ALA A 456 35.11 17.81 21.39
C ALA A 456 35.65 16.77 22.40
N SER A 457 35.08 15.56 22.48
CA SER A 457 35.56 14.53 23.41
C SER A 457 36.68 13.70 22.80
N ALA A 458 37.93 13.94 23.24
CA ALA A 458 39.11 13.19 22.79
C ALA A 458 39.08 11.69 23.19
N THR A 459 38.24 11.32 24.16
CA THR A 459 38.16 9.98 24.73
C THR A 459 36.89 9.22 24.37
N ILE A 460 35.81 9.89 23.94
CA ILE A 460 34.53 9.26 23.61
C ILE A 460 34.08 9.68 22.22
N THR A 461 34.12 8.75 21.28
CA THR A 461 33.70 8.94 19.88
C THR A 461 32.43 8.15 19.58
N ALA A 462 31.72 8.49 18.50
CA ALA A 462 30.56 7.70 18.07
C ALA A 462 30.93 6.22 17.81
N VAL A 463 32.13 5.96 17.29
CA VAL A 463 32.65 4.61 17.07
C VAL A 463 32.89 3.87 18.38
N SER A 464 33.48 4.53 19.39
CA SER A 464 33.70 3.91 20.70
C SER A 464 32.38 3.66 21.43
N VAL A 465 31.39 4.55 21.29
CA VAL A 465 30.04 4.37 21.84
C VAL A 465 29.34 3.18 21.18
N SER A 466 29.30 3.11 19.85
CA SER A 466 28.71 1.96 19.14
C SER A 466 29.41 0.64 19.50
N SER A 467 30.74 0.66 19.63
CA SER A 467 31.53 -0.51 20.02
C SER A 467 31.23 -0.94 21.45
N ALA A 468 31.08 0.00 22.38
CA ALA A 468 30.76 -0.27 23.77
C ALA A 468 29.37 -0.91 23.93
N ILE A 469 28.35 -0.42 23.19
CA ILE A 469 27.01 -1.03 23.19
C ILE A 469 27.05 -2.45 22.62
N THR A 470 27.74 -2.63 21.50
CA THR A 470 27.88 -3.94 20.84
C THR A 470 28.62 -4.94 21.75
N THR A 471 29.63 -4.47 22.48
CA THR A 471 30.43 -5.29 23.41
C THR A 471 29.65 -5.64 24.67
N ALA A 472 28.88 -4.68 25.22
CA ALA A 472 28.02 -4.94 26.37
C ALA A 472 26.96 -5.99 26.03
N GLY A 473 26.40 -5.93 24.81
CA GLY A 473 25.35 -6.83 24.36
C GLY A 473 24.14 -6.84 25.29
N SER A 474 23.28 -7.84 25.14
CA SER A 474 22.07 -7.98 25.97
C SER A 474 22.41 -8.18 27.46
N ASP A 475 23.35 -9.06 27.79
CA ASP A 475 23.64 -9.42 29.19
C ASP A 475 24.36 -8.31 29.96
N GLY A 476 25.30 -7.61 29.31
CA GLY A 476 26.01 -6.48 29.89
C GLY A 476 25.06 -5.31 30.15
N LEU A 477 24.18 -4.99 29.19
CA LEU A 477 23.17 -3.94 29.39
C LEU A 477 22.14 -4.31 30.45
N THR A 478 21.70 -5.58 30.48
CA THR A 478 20.82 -6.09 31.56
C THR A 478 21.42 -5.80 32.93
N THR A 479 22.70 -6.14 33.11
CA THR A 479 23.41 -5.92 34.37
C THR A 479 23.49 -4.45 34.75
N LYS A 480 23.82 -3.57 33.78
CA LYS A 480 23.96 -2.12 34.03
C LYS A 480 22.62 -1.44 34.31
N ILE A 481 21.55 -1.84 33.61
CA ILE A 481 20.20 -1.32 33.82
C ILE A 481 19.68 -1.76 35.19
N ALA A 482 19.84 -3.03 35.57
CA ALA A 482 19.41 -3.53 36.88
C ALA A 482 20.12 -2.81 38.05
N ALA A 483 21.42 -2.53 37.91
CA ALA A 483 22.17 -1.75 38.89
C ALA A 483 21.65 -0.30 39.00
N ALA A 484 21.36 0.34 37.86
CA ALA A 484 20.79 1.69 37.83
C ALA A 484 19.38 1.75 38.44
N MET A 485 18.55 0.74 38.19
CA MET A 485 17.21 0.62 38.80
C MET A 485 17.30 0.49 40.33
N THR A 486 18.24 -0.33 40.81
CA THR A 486 18.49 -0.47 42.25
C THR A 486 18.91 0.86 42.88
N ALA A 487 19.74 1.64 42.20
CA ALA A 487 20.21 2.94 42.69
C ALA A 487 19.09 3.99 42.83
N VAL A 488 18.01 3.88 42.05
CA VAL A 488 16.82 4.74 42.16
C VAL A 488 15.70 4.12 43.00
N GLY A 489 15.97 3.00 43.69
CA GLY A 489 15.03 2.35 44.61
C GLY A 489 14.01 1.41 43.96
N ILE A 490 14.18 1.06 42.68
CA ILE A 490 13.34 0.06 41.99
C ILE A 490 13.99 -1.31 42.15
N THR A 491 13.59 -2.06 43.17
CA THR A 491 14.12 -3.40 43.51
C THR A 491 13.12 -4.52 43.31
N ASP A 492 11.85 -4.18 43.08
CA ASP A 492 10.72 -5.09 42.90
C ASP A 492 10.49 -5.52 41.44
N ILE A 493 11.20 -4.91 40.49
CA ILE A 493 11.08 -5.20 39.05
C ILE A 493 12.40 -5.76 38.52
N VAL A 494 12.36 -7.00 38.03
CA VAL A 494 13.48 -7.63 37.32
C VAL A 494 13.36 -7.26 35.83
N VAL A 495 14.44 -6.72 35.25
CA VAL A 495 14.51 -6.38 33.83
C VAL A 495 15.57 -7.23 33.16
N LYS A 496 15.27 -7.73 31.95
CA LYS A 496 16.24 -8.39 31.07
C LYS A 496 16.19 -7.78 29.69
N VAL A 497 17.34 -7.39 29.13
CA VAL A 497 17.44 -7.03 27.71
C VAL A 497 17.39 -8.33 26.91
N ASN A 498 16.37 -8.48 26.08
CA ASN A 498 16.16 -9.67 25.26
C ASN A 498 16.94 -9.56 23.95
N SER A 499 16.89 -8.39 23.32
CA SER A 499 17.63 -8.09 22.09
C SER A 499 18.05 -6.63 22.02
N ILE A 500 19.08 -6.34 21.22
CA ILE A 500 19.55 -4.99 20.92
C ILE A 500 20.00 -4.90 19.46
N SER A 501 19.67 -3.81 18.79
CA SER A 501 20.12 -3.52 17.41
C SER A 501 21.58 -3.10 17.38
N THR A 502 22.26 -3.34 16.25
CA THR A 502 23.55 -2.70 15.97
C THR A 502 23.38 -1.17 15.92
N PRO A 503 24.12 -0.38 16.71
CA PRO A 503 23.92 1.07 16.76
C PRO A 503 24.43 1.77 15.49
N THR A 504 23.63 2.71 14.97
CA THR A 504 23.98 3.54 13.81
C THR A 504 24.37 4.95 14.23
N ALA A 505 25.52 5.44 13.77
CA ALA A 505 25.99 6.80 13.98
C ALA A 505 25.60 7.71 12.79
N SER A 506 25.14 8.93 13.07
CA SER A 506 24.81 9.93 12.06
C SER A 506 25.24 11.33 12.51
N THR A 507 25.80 12.12 11.60
CA THR A 507 26.15 13.53 11.84
C THR A 507 25.08 14.42 11.21
N PRO A 508 24.44 15.36 11.94
CA PRO A 508 23.49 16.30 11.36
C PRO A 508 24.17 17.13 10.28
N LYS A 509 23.57 17.16 9.09
CA LYS A 509 24.01 18.04 7.99
C LYS A 509 23.80 19.49 8.44
N ALA A 510 24.84 20.33 8.29
CA ALA A 510 24.76 21.75 8.65
C ALA A 510 23.50 22.42 8.03
N PRO A 511 22.80 23.29 8.76
CA PRO A 511 21.65 23.99 8.20
C PRO A 511 22.11 24.83 7.02
N VAL A 512 21.49 24.59 5.85
CA VAL A 512 21.63 25.48 4.69
C VAL A 512 21.06 26.82 5.11
N ALA A 513 21.88 27.86 5.10
CA ALA A 513 21.47 29.22 5.45
C ALA A 513 20.29 29.65 4.55
N THR A 514 19.10 29.76 5.12
CA THR A 514 17.98 30.47 4.50
C THR A 514 18.27 31.96 4.59
N ASN A 515 18.37 32.62 3.45
CA ASN A 515 18.47 34.08 3.38
C ASN A 515 17.16 34.71 3.88
N THR A 516 17.09 34.96 5.18
CA THR A 516 16.04 35.77 5.80
C THR A 516 16.31 37.23 5.47
N LYS A 517 15.58 37.78 4.48
CA LYS A 517 15.56 39.23 4.24
C LYS A 517 14.92 39.91 5.46
N VAL A 518 15.75 40.63 6.21
CA VAL A 518 15.34 41.55 7.27
C VAL A 518 14.45 42.65 6.68
N SER A 519 13.18 42.70 7.06
CA SER A 519 12.33 43.86 6.80
C SER A 519 12.55 44.89 7.92
N THR A 520 13.29 45.96 7.63
CA THR A 520 13.31 47.15 8.49
C THR A 520 12.00 47.90 8.33
N THR A 521 11.35 48.15 9.46
CA THR A 521 10.23 49.06 9.65
C THR A 521 10.61 50.51 9.32
N LYS A 522 9.74 51.23 8.58
CA LYS A 522 9.64 52.68 8.68
C LYS A 522 8.20 53.12 8.42
N ALA A 523 7.65 53.88 9.37
CA ALA A 523 6.29 54.38 9.38
C ALA A 523 6.14 55.70 8.60
N ALA A 524 4.97 55.82 7.95
CA ALA A 524 4.13 56.99 7.62
C ALA A 524 4.74 58.26 6.97
N ALA A 525 4.22 58.61 5.77
CA ALA A 525 3.38 59.81 5.56
C ALA A 525 2.90 59.99 4.08
N SER A 526 1.64 60.41 3.95
CA SER A 526 1.04 61.31 2.92
C SER A 526 0.76 60.88 1.47
N ALA A 527 -0.53 60.68 1.21
CA ALA A 527 -1.37 60.94 0.03
C ALA A 527 -0.79 61.49 -1.30
N THR A 528 -1.25 60.96 -2.45
CA THR A 528 -2.25 61.53 -3.42
C THR A 528 -2.04 60.98 -4.86
N THR A 529 -3.12 60.44 -5.45
CA THR A 529 -3.47 60.23 -6.89
C THR A 529 -2.42 59.80 -7.94
N ALA A 530 -2.70 58.70 -8.68
CA ALA A 530 -3.16 58.69 -10.08
C ALA A 530 -2.80 57.39 -10.84
N SER A 531 -3.82 56.84 -11.52
CA SER A 531 -3.86 56.02 -12.75
C SER A 531 -2.61 55.29 -13.29
N GLY A 532 -2.79 54.01 -13.66
CA GLY A 532 -1.99 53.39 -14.71
C GLY A 532 -2.02 51.87 -14.71
N ALA A 533 -2.87 51.29 -15.55
CA ALA A 533 -2.90 49.87 -15.83
C ALA A 533 -1.58 49.36 -16.45
N PHE A 534 -1.11 48.18 -16.04
CA PHE A 534 -0.21 47.38 -16.87
C PHE A 534 -0.48 45.88 -16.68
N ALA A 535 -1.07 45.28 -17.71
CA ALA A 535 -1.08 43.85 -17.94
C ALA A 535 0.28 43.42 -18.48
N GLY A 536 0.81 42.27 -18.05
CA GLY A 536 2.02 41.72 -18.67
C GLY A 536 2.72 40.57 -17.96
N ARG A 537 2.32 39.34 -18.34
CA ARG A 537 3.19 38.15 -18.54
C ARG A 537 3.95 37.58 -17.33
N HIS A 538 3.36 36.55 -16.73
CA HIS A 538 4.11 35.41 -16.17
C HIS A 538 4.44 34.40 -17.30
N ARG A 539 5.73 34.13 -17.50
CA ARG A 539 6.28 32.91 -18.11
C ARG A 539 7.59 32.57 -17.40
N THR A 540 7.95 31.29 -17.45
CA THR A 540 9.09 30.61 -16.80
C THR A 540 8.80 30.37 -15.30
N VAL A 541 8.59 29.14 -14.81
CA VAL A 541 9.37 27.91 -15.01
C VAL A 541 8.44 26.67 -14.90
N MET A 542 8.34 25.88 -15.98
CA MET A 542 7.99 24.46 -15.93
C MET A 542 8.69 23.79 -17.11
N SER A 543 9.78 23.06 -16.84
CA SER A 543 10.31 22.08 -17.76
C SER A 543 11.20 21.10 -17.00
N ALA A 544 10.61 19.97 -16.60
CA ALA A 544 11.27 18.69 -16.37
C ALA A 544 10.21 17.65 -15.94
N MET A 545 9.36 17.20 -16.87
CA MET A 545 8.69 15.88 -16.83
C MET A 545 7.85 15.68 -18.10
N ALA A 546 8.53 15.63 -19.24
CA ALA A 546 7.97 15.12 -20.49
C ALA A 546 9.08 14.34 -21.20
N ALA A 547 9.34 13.12 -20.73
CA ALA A 547 10.28 12.19 -21.35
C ALA A 547 9.91 10.74 -21.03
N MET A 548 8.68 10.30 -21.37
CA MET A 548 8.34 8.89 -21.64
C MET A 548 7.07 8.79 -22.51
N ALA A 549 7.01 9.58 -23.58
CA ALA A 549 6.06 9.37 -24.67
C ALA A 549 6.62 10.02 -25.94
N GLY A 550 7.22 9.23 -26.83
CA GLY A 550 7.64 9.73 -28.13
C GLY A 550 8.82 9.01 -28.77
N VAL A 551 8.67 7.73 -29.10
CA VAL A 551 9.42 7.14 -30.22
C VAL A 551 8.50 6.16 -30.96
N TRP A 552 7.66 6.68 -31.85
CA TRP A 552 7.39 6.05 -33.16
C TRP A 552 6.54 6.98 -34.03
N ALA A 553 7.23 7.80 -34.83
CA ALA A 553 6.82 8.19 -36.17
C ALA A 553 7.95 9.03 -36.77
N ILE A 554 8.61 8.50 -37.80
CA ILE A 554 8.98 9.15 -39.08
C ILE A 554 9.85 8.13 -39.84
N ALA A 555 9.27 7.50 -40.87
CA ALA A 555 9.86 7.44 -42.21
C ALA A 555 8.93 6.66 -43.17
N LYS A 556 8.25 7.45 -44.03
CA LYS A 556 7.60 7.15 -45.31
C LYS A 556 6.33 6.30 -45.35
#